data_AF-A0A8X6HB62-F1
#
_entry.id   AF-A0A8X6HB62-F1
#
_cell.length_a   1.000
_cell.length_b   1.000
_cell.length_c   1.000
_cell.angle_alpha   90.00
_cell.angle_beta   90.00
_cell.angle_gamma   90.00
#
_symmetry.space_group_name_H-M   'P 1'
#
loop_
_entity.id
_entity.type
_entity.pdbx_description
1 polymer ?
#
loop_
_entity_poly.entity_id
_entity_poly.type
_entity_poly.pdbx_seq_one_letter_code
_entity_poly.pdbx_strand_id
1 'polypeptide(L)'
;MCTNIQLGIEMNEDIKDSYHDLQYDANVQSVVLNSTDKKDMSPQDNDASNFTLNIYKHWRIRIYKPMIPLKLVLFFWFGGGSFVAPFLTVYFKQRGITLSELSTFFILSPICQFFGTVLSGIAADKLGRSKPVLVANLLLATLFLGGILLIPRLNPPNCASQPINLKCHPQQFDKLITKTSCDVVEDVIEVNSCNVQCPENVTEHCDGQNLICEILAGSEMRRNFSLSIHVKGHYKAKDRCYYNVSSMFHENVTYSWCNVPHKMNCRVSCIVDSGVDCSDESDNRDGLLITVMVLFILFHTSYSNCYRFMDVTSMALVKEHDSDFGRERFFAILGILVVSPIAGFLVDATSDGGEEKNYVAAFYVFMVTVIFILMIIYKLEVRINSPGKKMWRKATHLLKNPDVLSFTLVIFVLGTASCFTKNFMFWYLEGMNSPSFLIGLIPAVSSLYGLPFLVTSKWWVNKIGTTQIFILGLLGYVVNCLGYSFLQDPWYALVLEATNVFTYHLLWVAVIIHSHILAPDGLTATVIATAGSIHFHIGKSSGSLVGGLIMDAFDGRVAFRVMGIICLISAVLYALYLYIRRTCFTTIPDHPAGLERDE
;
A
#
# COMPACT_ATOMS: atom_id res chain seq x y z
N MET A 1 39.38 -0.10 -22.01
CA MET A 1 38.00 -0.44 -21.59
C MET A 1 37.00 0.60 -22.09
N CYS A 2 37.11 1.89 -21.75
CA CYS A 2 36.24 2.94 -22.29
C CYS A 2 36.27 3.03 -23.83
N THR A 3 37.44 2.86 -24.46
CA THR A 3 37.59 2.89 -25.94
C THR A 3 36.79 1.79 -26.64
N ASN A 4 36.76 0.57 -26.09
CA ASN A 4 35.97 -0.54 -26.65
C ASN A 4 34.46 -0.38 -26.43
N ILE A 5 34.06 0.33 -25.37
CA ILE A 5 32.65 0.65 -25.08
C ILE A 5 32.17 1.78 -25.99
N GLN A 6 33.00 2.80 -26.25
CA GLN A 6 32.72 3.85 -27.24
C GLN A 6 32.63 3.28 -28.66
N LEU A 7 33.58 2.42 -29.07
CA LEU A 7 33.56 1.75 -30.38
C LEU A 7 32.33 0.84 -30.57
N GLY A 8 31.87 0.17 -29.50
CA GLY A 8 30.65 -0.64 -29.56
C GLY A 8 29.35 0.18 -29.68
N ILE A 9 29.37 1.46 -29.29
CA ILE A 9 28.23 2.39 -29.38
C ILE A 9 28.26 3.16 -30.70
N GLU A 10 29.44 3.48 -31.24
CA GLU A 10 29.62 4.15 -32.54
C GLU A 10 29.15 3.32 -33.75
N MET A 11 29.03 2.00 -33.60
CA MET A 11 28.43 1.12 -34.62
C MET A 11 26.89 1.20 -34.69
N ASN A 12 26.24 2.01 -33.86
CA ASN A 12 24.79 2.17 -33.81
C ASN A 12 24.43 3.63 -34.15
N GLU A 13 24.24 3.93 -35.44
CA GLU A 13 24.04 5.29 -35.97
C GLU A 13 22.81 6.02 -35.39
N ASP A 14 21.85 5.29 -34.78
CA ASP A 14 20.71 5.86 -34.03
C ASP A 14 21.09 6.58 -32.73
N ILE A 15 22.33 6.39 -32.23
CA ILE A 15 22.79 6.98 -30.97
C ILE A 15 23.45 8.35 -31.20
N LYS A 16 23.94 8.64 -32.42
CA LYS A 16 24.67 9.89 -32.74
C LYS A 16 23.81 11.16 -32.61
N ASP A 17 22.52 11.08 -32.88
CA ASP A 17 21.60 12.21 -32.71
C ASP A 17 21.29 12.51 -31.24
N SER A 18 21.49 11.54 -30.33
CA SER A 18 21.41 11.78 -28.88
C SER A 18 22.69 12.41 -28.31
N TYR A 19 23.79 12.41 -29.07
CA TYR A 19 25.10 12.90 -28.61
C TYR A 19 25.26 14.42 -28.73
N HIS A 20 24.50 15.09 -29.60
CA HIS A 20 24.59 16.55 -29.71
C HIS A 20 23.83 17.32 -28.61
N ASP A 21 22.84 16.69 -27.96
CA ASP A 21 22.05 17.31 -26.88
C ASP A 21 22.66 17.10 -25.47
N LEU A 22 23.58 16.14 -25.30
CA LEU A 22 24.26 15.87 -24.02
C LEU A 22 25.53 16.72 -23.81
N GLN A 23 25.93 17.49 -24.81
CA GLN A 23 27.11 18.38 -24.75
C GLN A 23 26.86 19.67 -23.94
N TYR A 24 25.69 19.81 -23.33
CA TYR A 24 25.35 20.91 -22.41
C TYR A 24 25.75 20.61 -20.95
N ASP A 25 26.07 19.37 -20.59
CA ASP A 25 26.08 18.92 -19.17
C ASP A 25 27.39 19.10 -18.39
N ALA A 26 28.43 19.73 -18.95
CA ALA A 26 29.64 20.10 -18.19
C ALA A 26 29.66 21.58 -17.73
N ASN A 27 28.90 22.46 -18.40
CA ASN A 27 28.78 23.88 -18.06
C ASN A 27 27.48 24.23 -17.33
N VAL A 28 26.57 23.28 -17.10
CA VAL A 28 25.31 23.52 -16.36
C VAL A 28 25.53 23.75 -14.86
N GLN A 29 26.70 23.42 -14.30
CA GLN A 29 27.03 23.83 -12.92
C GLN A 29 27.38 25.34 -12.80
N SER A 30 27.65 26.04 -13.91
CA SER A 30 27.92 27.48 -13.94
C SER A 30 26.87 28.31 -14.71
N VAL A 31 26.03 27.68 -15.54
CA VAL A 31 24.99 28.37 -16.35
C VAL A 31 23.61 28.45 -15.67
N VAL A 32 23.42 27.85 -14.50
CA VAL A 32 22.18 27.96 -13.68
C VAL A 32 21.92 29.38 -13.11
N LEU A 33 22.70 30.40 -13.50
CA LEU A 33 22.54 31.78 -13.01
C LEU A 33 22.36 32.87 -14.08
N ASN A 34 22.25 32.57 -15.38
CA ASN A 34 22.01 33.63 -16.37
C ASN A 34 21.03 33.19 -17.47
N SER A 35 19.73 33.32 -17.19
CA SER A 35 18.75 33.57 -18.25
C SER A 35 17.97 34.83 -17.92
N THR A 36 18.34 35.90 -18.61
CA THR A 36 17.63 37.17 -18.74
C THR A 36 16.18 36.95 -19.18
N ASP A 37 15.27 37.09 -18.24
CA ASP A 37 14.01 37.82 -18.43
C ASP A 37 13.65 38.46 -17.08
N LYS A 38 14.36 39.55 -16.78
CA LYS A 38 14.10 40.41 -15.63
C LYS A 38 12.76 41.11 -15.84
N LYS A 39 11.71 40.62 -15.18
CA LYS A 39 10.80 41.55 -14.51
C LYS A 39 11.51 41.98 -13.22
N ASP A 40 12.23 43.09 -13.30
CA ASP A 40 12.82 43.73 -12.13
C ASP A 40 11.71 44.04 -11.12
N MET A 41 11.62 43.24 -10.06
CA MET A 41 10.82 43.53 -8.88
C MET A 41 11.79 44.01 -7.80
N SER A 42 11.58 45.23 -7.32
CA SER A 42 12.51 45.94 -6.45
C SER A 42 12.75 45.21 -5.12
N PRO A 43 13.89 45.43 -4.44
CA PRO A 43 14.22 44.80 -3.16
C PRO A 43 13.21 45.07 -2.02
N GLN A 44 12.34 46.08 -2.15
CA GLN A 44 11.32 46.41 -1.14
C GLN A 44 10.08 45.49 -1.16
N ASP A 45 9.78 44.80 -2.27
CA ASP A 45 8.60 43.90 -2.37
C ASP A 45 8.86 42.48 -1.80
N ASN A 46 10.11 42.11 -1.57
CA ASN A 46 10.49 40.80 -1.04
C ASN A 46 10.17 40.62 0.46
N ASP A 47 10.07 41.70 1.23
CA ASP A 47 9.68 41.63 2.65
C ASP A 47 8.16 41.68 2.84
N ALA A 48 7.41 42.29 1.90
CA ALA A 48 5.94 42.31 1.95
C ALA A 48 5.29 40.95 1.60
N SER A 49 6.04 40.06 0.94
CA SER A 49 5.58 38.76 0.43
C SER A 49 5.89 37.56 1.33
N ASN A 50 6.62 37.75 2.44
CA ASN A 50 7.05 36.69 3.33
C ASN A 50 6.42 36.80 4.72
N PHE A 51 5.67 35.77 5.16
CA PHE A 51 5.27 35.65 6.56
C PHE A 51 6.39 34.97 7.34
N THR A 52 6.90 35.60 8.40
CA THR A 52 7.94 35.02 9.25
C THR A 52 7.35 34.48 10.54
N LEU A 53 7.46 33.16 10.73
CA LEU A 53 7.11 32.49 11.99
C LEU A 53 8.40 32.31 12.80
N ASN A 54 8.51 33.02 13.93
CA ASN A 54 9.63 32.89 14.86
C ASN A 54 9.31 31.80 15.88
N ILE A 55 10.03 30.68 15.83
CA ILE A 55 9.83 29.55 16.75
C ILE A 55 10.76 29.66 17.97
N TYR A 56 12.01 30.12 17.77
CA TYR A 56 12.97 30.42 18.84
C TYR A 56 14.09 31.34 18.33
N LYS A 57 14.87 32.00 19.20
CA LYS A 57 15.81 33.12 18.94
C LYS A 57 16.65 33.11 17.63
N HIS A 58 16.92 31.94 17.03
CA HIS A 58 17.67 31.82 15.77
C HIS A 58 16.96 31.03 14.63
N TRP A 59 15.74 30.52 14.84
CA TRP A 59 14.98 29.79 13.83
C TRP A 59 13.81 30.63 13.30
N ARG A 60 13.96 31.14 12.08
CA ARG A 60 12.90 31.87 11.35
C ARG A 60 12.40 31.03 10.19
N ILE A 61 11.12 30.66 10.19
CA ILE A 61 10.48 30.06 9.01
C ILE A 61 9.89 31.18 8.15
N ARG A 62 10.45 31.40 6.97
CA ARG A 62 9.87 32.30 5.95
C ARG A 62 8.89 31.52 5.09
N ILE A 63 7.62 31.90 5.14
CA ILE A 63 6.56 31.35 4.30
C ILE A 63 6.27 32.37 3.19
N TYR A 64 6.62 32.00 1.96
CA TYR A 64 6.33 32.79 0.77
C TYR A 64 4.83 32.76 0.45
N LYS A 65 4.16 33.93 0.45
CA LYS A 65 2.70 34.06 0.33
C LYS A 65 2.09 33.36 -0.90
N PRO A 66 2.67 33.44 -2.12
CA PRO A 66 2.15 32.74 -3.30
C PRO A 66 2.10 31.21 -3.18
N MET A 67 2.93 30.61 -2.31
CA MET A 67 2.99 29.16 -2.11
C MET A 67 2.08 28.65 -0.98
N ILE A 68 1.40 29.54 -0.24
CA ILE A 68 0.47 29.14 0.82
C ILE A 68 -0.65 28.22 0.31
N PRO A 69 -1.31 28.49 -0.84
CA PRO A 69 -2.35 27.60 -1.35
C PRO A 69 -1.82 26.17 -1.63
N LEU A 70 -0.61 26.05 -2.18
CA LEU A 70 0.02 24.76 -2.44
C LEU A 70 0.27 23.98 -1.15
N LYS A 71 0.81 24.65 -0.12
CA LYS A 71 1.08 24.04 1.21
C LYS A 71 -0.18 23.50 1.86
N LEU A 72 -1.27 24.28 1.81
CA LEU A 72 -2.57 23.85 2.35
C LEU A 72 -3.12 22.65 1.58
N VAL A 73 -3.04 22.68 0.25
CA VAL A 73 -3.50 21.57 -0.59
C VAL A 73 -2.70 20.29 -0.29
N LEU A 74 -1.37 20.39 -0.17
CA LEU A 74 -0.50 19.27 0.20
C LEU A 74 -0.84 18.73 1.59
N PHE A 75 -1.04 19.62 2.57
CA PHE A 75 -1.41 19.26 3.94
C PHE A 75 -2.74 18.48 3.99
N PHE A 76 -3.80 19.02 3.38
CA PHE A 76 -5.12 18.38 3.42
C PHE A 76 -5.18 17.10 2.57
N TRP A 77 -4.54 17.06 1.40
CA TRP A 77 -4.60 15.87 0.53
C TRP A 77 -3.84 14.69 1.14
N PHE A 78 -2.62 14.91 1.63
CA PHE A 78 -1.85 13.84 2.25
C PHE A 78 -2.43 13.45 3.60
N GLY A 79 -2.87 14.42 4.39
CA GLY A 79 -3.56 14.20 5.66
C GLY A 79 -4.83 13.38 5.50
N GLY A 80 -5.78 13.90 4.72
CA GLY A 80 -7.06 13.25 4.42
C GLY A 80 -6.89 11.91 3.72
N GLY A 81 -5.92 11.78 2.80
CA GLY A 81 -5.70 10.54 2.08
C GLY A 81 -5.09 9.43 2.92
N SER A 82 -4.27 9.73 3.94
CA SER A 82 -3.48 8.72 4.66
C SER A 82 -4.28 7.61 5.33
N PHE A 83 -5.48 7.91 5.83
CA PHE A 83 -6.34 6.94 6.52
C PHE A 83 -7.33 6.22 5.57
N VAL A 84 -7.49 6.71 4.35
CA VAL A 84 -8.51 6.19 3.41
C VAL A 84 -8.24 4.73 3.08
N ALA A 85 -7.01 4.38 2.68
CA ALA A 85 -6.68 3.01 2.30
C ALA A 85 -6.89 1.98 3.44
N PRO A 86 -6.37 2.18 4.68
CA PRO A 86 -6.60 1.23 5.76
C PRO A 86 -8.08 1.15 6.15
N PHE A 87 -8.79 2.29 6.26
CA PHE A 87 -10.22 2.28 6.63
C PHE A 87 -11.12 1.69 5.55
N LEU A 88 -10.77 1.87 4.26
CA LEU A 88 -11.52 1.29 3.15
C LEU A 88 -11.45 -0.24 3.15
N THR A 89 -10.30 -0.80 3.51
CA THR A 89 -10.10 -2.25 3.62
C THR A 89 -11.02 -2.85 4.70
N VAL A 90 -11.01 -2.29 5.90
CA VAL A 90 -11.86 -2.77 7.01
C VAL A 90 -13.34 -2.47 6.79
N TYR A 91 -13.67 -1.36 6.12
CA TYR A 91 -15.04 -1.05 5.70
C TYR A 91 -15.60 -2.11 4.76
N PHE A 92 -14.84 -2.55 3.74
CA PHE A 92 -15.29 -3.61 2.85
C PHE A 92 -15.50 -4.96 3.56
N LYS A 93 -14.63 -5.28 4.53
CA LYS A 93 -14.81 -6.47 5.37
C LYS A 93 -16.12 -6.41 6.17
N GLN A 94 -16.47 -5.24 6.75
CA GLN A 94 -17.77 -5.04 7.41
C GLN A 94 -18.97 -5.12 6.46
N ARG A 95 -18.76 -4.81 5.17
CA ARG A 95 -19.81 -4.92 4.13
C ARG A 95 -19.97 -6.33 3.57
N GLY A 96 -19.30 -7.33 4.13
CA GLY A 96 -19.47 -8.75 3.75
C GLY A 96 -18.58 -9.22 2.61
N ILE A 97 -17.61 -8.41 2.18
CA ILE A 97 -16.62 -8.83 1.17
C ILE A 97 -15.58 -9.72 1.85
N THR A 98 -15.39 -10.90 1.27
CA THR A 98 -14.43 -11.89 1.78
C THR A 98 -12.99 -11.43 1.54
N LEU A 99 -12.05 -12.00 2.31
CA LEU A 99 -10.63 -11.67 2.16
C LEU A 99 -10.06 -12.06 0.80
N SER A 100 -10.54 -13.15 0.19
CA SER A 100 -10.12 -13.60 -1.14
C SER A 100 -10.61 -12.65 -2.25
N GLU A 101 -11.87 -12.21 -2.18
CA GLU A 101 -12.42 -11.20 -3.09
C GLU A 101 -11.67 -9.87 -2.98
N LEU A 102 -11.45 -9.38 -1.75
CA LEU A 102 -10.71 -8.14 -1.51
C LEU A 102 -9.24 -8.23 -1.97
N SER A 103 -8.60 -9.39 -1.78
CA SER A 103 -7.24 -9.64 -2.27
C SER A 103 -7.16 -9.55 -3.80
N THR A 104 -8.18 -10.05 -4.49
CA THR A 104 -8.30 -9.93 -5.95
C THR A 104 -8.33 -8.45 -6.38
N PHE A 105 -9.07 -7.60 -5.64
CA PHE A 105 -9.12 -6.17 -5.92
C PHE A 105 -7.74 -5.52 -5.77
N PHE A 106 -6.99 -5.88 -4.73
CA PHE A 106 -5.65 -5.35 -4.47
C PHE A 106 -4.59 -5.84 -5.46
N ILE A 107 -4.77 -7.00 -6.09
CA ILE A 107 -3.87 -7.49 -7.14
C ILE A 107 -4.13 -6.76 -8.47
N LEU A 108 -5.40 -6.58 -8.85
CA LEU A 108 -5.76 -5.97 -10.13
C LEU A 108 -5.57 -4.45 -10.12
N SER A 109 -5.85 -3.80 -8.99
CA SER A 109 -5.89 -2.34 -8.88
C SER A 109 -4.55 -1.64 -9.24
N PRO A 110 -3.36 -2.07 -8.76
CA PRO A 110 -2.08 -1.44 -9.12
C PRO A 110 -1.78 -1.46 -10.62
N ILE A 111 -2.18 -2.50 -11.35
CA ILE A 111 -1.97 -2.60 -12.80
C ILE A 111 -2.79 -1.50 -13.50
N CYS A 112 -4.07 -1.39 -13.15
CA CYS A 112 -4.95 -0.34 -13.66
C CYS A 112 -4.46 1.06 -13.26
N GLN A 113 -3.98 1.24 -12.03
CA GLN A 113 -3.40 2.49 -11.55
C GLN A 113 -2.16 2.90 -12.36
N PHE A 114 -1.29 1.96 -12.74
CA PHE A 114 -0.13 2.23 -13.59
C PHE A 114 -0.53 2.77 -14.95
N PHE A 115 -1.46 2.10 -15.65
CA PHE A 115 -1.92 2.60 -16.96
C PHE A 115 -2.69 3.92 -16.82
N GLY A 116 -3.55 4.05 -15.81
CA GLY A 116 -4.34 5.26 -15.57
C GLY A 116 -3.48 6.49 -15.29
N THR A 117 -2.38 6.33 -14.56
CA THR A 117 -1.42 7.42 -14.29
C THR A 117 -0.60 7.81 -15.51
N VAL A 118 -0.10 6.85 -16.29
CA VAL A 118 0.64 7.12 -17.53
C VAL A 118 -0.26 7.86 -18.52
N LEU A 119 -1.49 7.38 -18.73
CA LEU A 119 -2.47 8.02 -19.60
C LEU A 119 -2.83 9.44 -19.13
N SER A 120 -3.00 9.64 -17.82
CA SER A 120 -3.26 10.96 -17.26
C SER A 120 -2.07 11.91 -17.44
N GLY A 121 -0.84 11.41 -17.29
CA GLY A 121 0.40 12.16 -17.55
C GLY A 121 0.47 12.67 -18.99
N ILE A 122 0.23 11.77 -19.95
CA ILE A 122 0.14 12.10 -21.38
C ILE A 122 -0.98 13.13 -21.62
N ALA A 123 -2.14 12.97 -20.99
CA ALA A 123 -3.24 13.93 -21.12
C ALA A 123 -2.84 15.33 -20.61
N ALA A 124 -2.15 15.42 -19.47
CA ALA A 124 -1.72 16.69 -18.89
C ALA A 124 -0.68 17.40 -19.77
N ASP A 125 0.28 16.67 -20.31
CA ASP A 125 1.29 17.20 -21.21
C ASP A 125 0.70 17.64 -22.56
N LYS A 126 -0.30 16.91 -23.08
CA LYS A 126 -1.05 17.30 -24.29
C LYS A 126 -1.90 18.55 -24.06
N LEU A 127 -2.45 18.72 -22.86
CA LEU A 127 -3.20 19.93 -22.48
C LEU A 127 -2.28 21.12 -22.18
N GLY A 128 -0.99 20.88 -21.91
CA GLY A 128 -0.07 21.89 -21.39
C GLY A 128 -0.44 22.40 -19.99
N ARG A 129 -1.39 21.76 -19.31
CA ARG A 129 -1.98 22.20 -18.04
C ARG A 129 -2.21 21.02 -17.10
N SER A 130 -1.50 20.97 -15.98
CA SER A 130 -1.68 19.93 -14.95
C SER A 130 -2.91 20.15 -14.07
N LYS A 131 -3.28 21.41 -13.80
CA LYS A 131 -4.39 21.79 -12.90
C LYS A 131 -5.75 21.17 -13.31
N PRO A 132 -6.21 21.22 -14.57
CA PRO A 132 -7.48 20.59 -14.96
C PRO A 132 -7.51 19.08 -14.74
N VAL A 133 -6.38 18.40 -14.99
CA VAL A 133 -6.27 16.94 -14.78
C VAL A 133 -6.33 16.60 -13.29
N LEU A 134 -5.69 17.41 -12.43
CA LEU A 134 -5.81 17.27 -10.97
C LEU A 134 -7.27 17.45 -10.50
N VAL A 135 -7.93 18.53 -10.93
CA VAL A 135 -9.33 18.82 -10.56
C VAL A 135 -10.28 17.71 -11.02
N ALA A 136 -10.11 17.21 -12.25
CA ALA A 136 -10.91 16.10 -12.76
C ALA A 136 -10.75 14.84 -11.89
N ASN A 137 -9.52 14.47 -11.53
CA ASN A 137 -9.28 13.29 -10.69
C ASN A 137 -9.79 13.46 -9.25
N LEU A 138 -9.77 14.68 -8.68
CA LEU A 138 -10.35 14.96 -7.36
C LEU A 138 -11.87 14.76 -7.36
N LEU A 139 -12.55 15.25 -8.40
CA LEU A 139 -14.00 15.07 -8.57
C LEU A 139 -14.35 13.60 -8.81
N LEU A 140 -13.58 12.90 -9.64
CA LEU A 140 -13.76 11.47 -9.90
C LEU A 140 -13.53 10.63 -8.64
N ALA A 141 -12.48 10.89 -7.85
CA ALA A 141 -12.23 10.18 -6.60
C ALA A 141 -13.39 10.38 -5.60
N THR A 142 -13.92 11.60 -5.50
CA THR A 142 -15.09 11.93 -4.68
C THR A 142 -16.34 11.19 -5.16
N LEU A 143 -16.59 11.19 -6.47
CA LEU A 143 -17.72 10.49 -7.09
C LEU A 143 -17.65 8.97 -6.86
N PHE A 144 -16.51 8.34 -7.10
CA PHE A 144 -16.36 6.90 -6.93
C PHE A 144 -16.40 6.48 -5.46
N LEU A 145 -15.85 7.29 -4.54
CA LEU A 145 -16.01 7.03 -3.10
C LEU A 145 -17.48 7.16 -2.68
N GLY A 146 -18.19 8.19 -3.16
CA GLY A 146 -19.64 8.32 -2.96
C GLY A 146 -20.40 7.09 -3.48
N GLY A 147 -20.04 6.60 -4.67
CA GLY A 147 -20.56 5.35 -5.22
C GLY A 147 -20.31 4.14 -4.31
N ILE A 148 -19.10 3.99 -3.77
CA ILE A 148 -18.74 2.92 -2.81
C ILE A 148 -19.57 3.00 -1.52
N LEU A 149 -19.87 4.20 -1.03
CA LEU A 149 -20.67 4.39 0.19
C LEU A 149 -22.15 4.06 0.02
N LEU A 150 -22.66 4.12 -1.22
CA LEU A 150 -24.05 3.76 -1.54
C LEU A 150 -24.26 2.25 -1.70
N ILE A 151 -23.19 1.45 -1.72
CA ILE A 151 -23.27 0.01 -1.90
C ILE A 151 -23.92 -0.63 -0.66
N PRO A 152 -24.99 -1.44 -0.84
CA PRO A 152 -25.61 -2.17 0.26
C PRO A 152 -24.65 -3.22 0.84
N ARG A 153 -24.94 -3.72 2.05
CA ARG A 153 -24.17 -4.85 2.60
C ARG A 153 -24.33 -6.06 1.68
N LEU A 154 -23.22 -6.68 1.28
CA LEU A 154 -23.27 -7.99 0.65
C LEU A 154 -23.62 -8.97 1.77
N ASN A 155 -24.80 -9.58 1.66
CA ASN A 155 -25.12 -10.68 2.56
C ASN A 155 -24.12 -11.80 2.27
N PRO A 156 -23.42 -12.33 3.29
CA PRO A 156 -22.68 -13.56 3.10
C PRO A 156 -23.65 -14.62 2.55
N PRO A 157 -23.18 -15.59 1.74
CA PRO A 157 -24.05 -16.67 1.29
C PRO A 157 -24.71 -17.26 2.53
N ASN A 158 -26.04 -17.22 2.58
CA ASN A 158 -26.86 -17.70 3.69
C ASN A 158 -26.74 -19.22 3.77
N CYS A 159 -25.58 -19.72 4.20
CA CYS A 159 -25.45 -21.09 4.64
C CYS A 159 -25.88 -21.05 6.11
N ALA A 160 -27.20 -21.02 6.32
CA ALA A 160 -27.79 -21.10 7.64
C ALA A 160 -27.35 -22.44 8.25
N SER A 161 -26.31 -22.39 9.08
CA SER A 161 -25.75 -23.54 9.72
C SER A 161 -26.80 -24.09 10.70
N GLN A 162 -27.48 -25.16 10.30
CA GLN A 162 -28.57 -25.69 11.09
C GLN A 162 -28.02 -26.36 12.35
N PRO A 163 -28.54 -26.04 13.55
CA PRO A 163 -28.17 -26.75 14.76
C PRO A 163 -28.75 -28.17 14.70
N ILE A 164 -27.88 -29.18 14.68
CA ILE A 164 -28.27 -30.58 14.81
C ILE A 164 -28.18 -31.00 16.27
N ASN A 165 -29.29 -31.51 16.77
CA ASN A 165 -29.38 -32.10 18.11
C ASN A 165 -29.27 -33.62 18.00
N LEU A 166 -28.18 -34.19 18.50
CA LEU A 166 -27.85 -35.60 18.49
C LEU A 166 -28.32 -36.25 19.81
N LYS A 167 -29.12 -37.33 19.71
CA LYS A 167 -29.55 -38.15 20.86
C LYS A 167 -29.48 -39.65 20.54
N CYS A 168 -28.99 -40.46 21.50
CA CYS A 168 -29.03 -41.93 21.42
C CYS A 168 -30.47 -42.47 21.35
N HIS A 169 -30.70 -43.50 20.53
CA HIS A 169 -31.95 -44.25 20.55
C HIS A 169 -32.08 -45.11 21.82
N PRO A 170 -33.24 -45.14 22.51
CA PRO A 170 -33.39 -45.76 23.84
C PRO A 170 -33.31 -47.29 23.86
N GLN A 171 -33.42 -47.97 22.71
CA GLN A 171 -33.44 -49.44 22.61
C GLN A 171 -32.47 -50.02 21.56
N GLN A 172 -31.79 -49.17 20.78
CA GLN A 172 -30.91 -49.59 19.67
C GLN A 172 -29.63 -48.76 19.73
N PHE A 173 -28.53 -49.39 20.13
CA PHE A 173 -27.31 -48.69 20.57
C PHE A 173 -26.50 -48.05 19.43
N ASP A 174 -26.79 -48.38 18.17
CA ASP A 174 -26.05 -47.88 16.99
C ASP A 174 -26.76 -46.73 16.25
N LYS A 175 -27.85 -46.20 16.82
CA LYS A 175 -28.73 -45.25 16.12
C LYS A 175 -28.79 -43.88 16.79
N LEU A 176 -28.59 -42.85 15.97
CA LEU A 176 -28.72 -41.44 16.33
C LEU A 176 -30.05 -40.88 15.83
N ILE A 177 -30.76 -40.19 16.71
CA ILE A 177 -32.03 -39.51 16.42
C ILE A 177 -31.76 -38.02 16.28
N THR A 178 -32.12 -37.44 15.13
CA THR A 178 -32.14 -35.98 14.92
C THR A 178 -33.58 -35.48 14.74
N LYS A 179 -33.84 -34.24 15.19
CA LYS A 179 -35.16 -33.57 15.09
C LYS A 179 -35.30 -32.68 13.86
N THR A 180 -34.19 -32.30 13.24
CA THR A 180 -34.11 -31.40 12.08
C THR A 180 -33.88 -32.24 10.81
N SER A 181 -34.34 -31.75 9.66
CA SER A 181 -34.58 -32.45 8.39
C SER A 181 -33.44 -33.37 7.89
N CYS A 182 -33.78 -34.38 7.08
CA CYS A 182 -32.84 -35.39 6.55
C CYS A 182 -32.04 -34.84 5.34
N ASP A 183 -31.61 -33.59 5.37
CA ASP A 183 -31.02 -32.93 4.19
C ASP A 183 -29.52 -33.24 4.03
N VAL A 184 -28.92 -33.98 4.97
CA VAL A 184 -27.52 -34.40 4.93
C VAL A 184 -27.43 -35.81 4.33
N VAL A 185 -26.97 -35.89 3.08
CA VAL A 185 -26.93 -37.12 2.24
C VAL A 185 -25.53 -37.76 2.22
N GLU A 186 -24.54 -37.20 2.92
CA GLU A 186 -23.15 -37.68 2.90
C GLU A 186 -22.88 -38.84 3.87
N ASP A 187 -21.92 -39.71 3.51
CA ASP A 187 -21.44 -40.84 4.33
C ASP A 187 -20.64 -40.38 5.57
N VAL A 188 -20.19 -39.12 5.59
CA VAL A 188 -19.45 -38.49 6.68
C VAL A 188 -20.09 -37.13 6.97
N ILE A 189 -20.43 -36.88 8.24
CA ILE A 189 -20.97 -35.60 8.69
C ILE A 189 -19.93 -34.91 9.56
N GLU A 190 -19.42 -33.77 9.10
CA GLU A 190 -18.52 -32.92 9.88
C GLU A 190 -19.32 -31.87 10.66
N VAL A 191 -19.09 -31.82 11.97
CA VAL A 191 -19.77 -30.88 12.84
C VAL A 191 -18.77 -30.10 13.70
N ASN A 192 -19.05 -28.82 13.87
CA ASN A 192 -18.24 -27.89 14.63
C ASN A 192 -19.06 -27.29 15.79
N SER A 193 -18.36 -26.63 16.72
CA SER A 193 -18.97 -25.92 17.85
C SER A 193 -19.97 -26.75 18.67
N CYS A 194 -19.65 -28.02 18.90
CA CYS A 194 -20.50 -28.92 19.67
C CYS A 194 -20.51 -28.55 21.16
N ASN A 195 -21.69 -28.66 21.77
CA ASN A 195 -21.88 -28.50 23.21
C ASN A 195 -22.68 -29.69 23.78
N VAL A 196 -22.26 -30.18 24.95
CA VAL A 196 -22.90 -31.31 25.64
C VAL A 196 -23.71 -30.81 26.83
N GLN A 197 -24.97 -31.22 26.92
CA GLN A 197 -25.85 -30.94 28.05
C GLN A 197 -26.29 -32.27 28.69
N CYS A 198 -25.85 -32.52 29.92
CA CYS A 198 -26.19 -33.71 30.70
C CYS A 198 -26.91 -33.32 32.00
N PRO A 199 -27.80 -34.18 32.54
CA PRO A 199 -28.31 -34.03 33.90
C PRO A 199 -27.21 -34.23 34.95
N GLU A 200 -27.30 -33.55 36.10
CA GLU A 200 -26.26 -33.46 37.14
C GLU A 200 -25.80 -34.82 37.70
N ASN A 201 -26.66 -35.85 37.74
CA ASN A 201 -26.34 -37.16 38.32
C ASN A 201 -25.48 -38.08 37.42
N VAL A 202 -25.07 -37.63 36.23
CA VAL A 202 -24.33 -38.46 35.27
C VAL A 202 -22.81 -38.39 35.47
N THR A 203 -22.30 -37.32 36.08
CA THR A 203 -20.86 -37.10 36.29
C THR A 203 -20.22 -38.05 37.29
N GLU A 204 -21.00 -38.64 38.21
CA GLU A 204 -20.49 -39.57 39.23
C GLU A 204 -20.20 -41.00 38.71
N HIS A 205 -20.61 -41.35 37.48
CA HIS A 205 -20.51 -42.70 36.91
C HIS A 205 -19.57 -42.81 35.69
N CYS A 206 -18.63 -41.87 35.54
CA CYS A 206 -17.67 -41.89 34.43
C CYS A 206 -16.49 -42.85 34.70
N ASP A 207 -16.65 -44.13 34.34
CA ASP A 207 -15.56 -45.13 34.39
C ASP A 207 -15.23 -45.62 32.96
N GLY A 208 -14.07 -45.22 32.42
CA GLY A 208 -13.53 -45.65 31.11
C GLY A 208 -13.26 -44.54 30.06
N GLN A 209 -12.55 -44.91 28.98
CA GLN A 209 -12.21 -44.04 27.83
C GLN A 209 -13.48 -43.69 27.02
N ASN A 210 -14.14 -42.60 27.38
CA ASN A 210 -15.36 -42.12 26.73
C ASN A 210 -15.25 -40.61 26.47
N LEU A 211 -15.37 -40.21 25.20
CA LEU A 211 -15.34 -38.82 24.73
C LEU A 211 -16.16 -37.84 25.60
N ILE A 212 -17.38 -38.21 26.00
CA ILE A 212 -18.24 -37.33 26.83
C ILE A 212 -17.67 -37.14 28.25
N CYS A 213 -17.09 -38.18 28.85
CA CYS A 213 -16.47 -38.10 30.17
C CYS A 213 -15.12 -37.37 30.12
N GLU A 214 -14.36 -37.54 29.04
CA GLU A 214 -13.11 -36.83 28.79
C GLU A 214 -13.36 -35.32 28.58
N ILE A 215 -14.42 -34.98 27.83
CA ILE A 215 -14.87 -33.59 27.65
C ILE A 215 -15.43 -33.00 28.96
N LEU A 216 -16.12 -33.78 29.81
CA LEU A 216 -16.67 -33.32 31.10
C LEU A 216 -15.62 -33.23 32.22
N ALA A 217 -14.51 -34.00 32.16
CA ALA A 217 -13.44 -34.00 33.15
C ALA A 217 -12.48 -32.80 33.00
N GLY A 218 -12.47 -32.13 31.84
CA GLY A 218 -11.79 -30.86 31.65
C GLY A 218 -12.55 -29.74 32.37
N SER A 219 -11.99 -29.24 33.47
CA SER A 219 -12.55 -28.12 34.23
C SER A 219 -12.66 -26.85 33.37
N GLU A 220 -13.80 -26.66 32.72
CA GLU A 220 -14.58 -25.42 32.64
C GLU A 220 -15.78 -25.65 31.70
N MET A 221 -16.95 -25.28 32.20
CA MET A 221 -18.23 -25.37 31.52
C MET A 221 -18.15 -24.61 30.17
N ARG A 222 -18.32 -25.33 29.04
CA ARG A 222 -18.32 -24.87 27.61
C ARG A 222 -16.97 -24.86 26.88
N ARG A 223 -16.44 -26.01 26.49
CA ARG A 223 -15.52 -26.08 25.33
C ARG A 223 -16.29 -26.53 24.10
N ASN A 224 -16.32 -25.66 23.10
CA ASN A 224 -16.71 -26.00 21.74
C ASN A 224 -15.72 -27.03 21.19
N PHE A 225 -16.21 -28.17 20.70
CA PHE A 225 -15.37 -29.20 20.07
C PHE A 225 -15.94 -29.59 18.70
N SER A 226 -15.12 -30.21 17.85
CA SER A 226 -15.52 -30.71 16.53
C SER A 226 -15.52 -32.24 16.51
N LEU A 227 -16.40 -32.81 15.68
CA LEU A 227 -16.57 -34.25 15.49
C LEU A 227 -16.72 -34.57 14.00
N SER A 228 -16.19 -35.71 13.57
CA SER A 228 -16.60 -36.34 12.30
C SER A 228 -17.36 -37.63 12.58
N ILE A 229 -18.54 -37.75 11.95
CA ILE A 229 -19.50 -38.84 12.19
C ILE A 229 -19.64 -39.64 10.90
N HIS A 230 -19.24 -40.91 10.91
CA HIS A 230 -19.43 -41.80 9.76
C HIS A 230 -20.77 -42.52 9.85
N VAL A 231 -21.55 -42.46 8.77
CA VAL A 231 -22.91 -42.99 8.68
C VAL A 231 -22.99 -44.06 7.60
N LYS A 232 -23.67 -45.18 7.90
CA LYS A 232 -23.97 -46.28 6.96
C LYS A 232 -25.41 -46.23 6.42
N GLY A 233 -25.90 -45.02 6.14
CA GLY A 233 -27.26 -44.75 5.68
C GLY A 233 -28.21 -44.20 6.75
N HIS A 234 -29.31 -43.63 6.27
CA HIS A 234 -30.32 -42.95 7.07
C HIS A 234 -31.72 -43.41 6.67
N TYR A 235 -32.68 -43.27 7.58
CA TYR A 235 -34.10 -43.43 7.26
C TYR A 235 -34.95 -42.43 8.03
N LYS A 236 -36.05 -41.98 7.41
CA LYS A 236 -37.01 -41.05 8.03
C LYS A 236 -38.20 -41.83 8.57
N ALA A 237 -38.56 -41.60 9.82
CA ALA A 237 -39.82 -42.10 10.36
C ALA A 237 -40.53 -40.99 11.14
N LYS A 238 -41.74 -40.62 10.69
CA LYS A 238 -42.49 -39.43 11.15
C LYS A 238 -41.67 -38.13 10.96
N ASP A 239 -41.49 -37.34 12.01
CA ASP A 239 -40.70 -36.09 12.07
C ASP A 239 -39.31 -36.27 12.68
N ARG A 240 -38.70 -37.45 12.56
CA ARG A 240 -37.35 -37.71 13.05
C ARG A 240 -36.55 -38.45 12.00
N CYS A 241 -35.30 -38.04 11.83
CA CYS A 241 -34.33 -38.74 10.99
C CYS A 241 -33.47 -39.63 11.89
N TYR A 242 -33.23 -40.85 11.40
CA TYR A 242 -32.44 -41.86 12.09
C TYR A 242 -31.20 -42.13 11.26
N TYR A 243 -30.03 -41.82 11.82
CA TYR A 243 -28.72 -42.07 11.21
C TYR A 243 -28.11 -43.32 11.83
N ASN A 244 -27.65 -44.24 10.99
CA ASN A 244 -27.00 -45.48 11.42
C ASN A 244 -25.49 -45.22 11.48
N VAL A 245 -24.92 -45.10 12.68
CA VAL A 245 -23.54 -44.59 12.84
C VAL A 245 -22.56 -45.73 12.96
N SER A 246 -21.50 -45.69 12.14
CA SER A 246 -20.41 -46.68 12.20
C SER A 246 -19.32 -46.30 13.18
N SER A 247 -18.91 -45.03 13.21
CA SER A 247 -17.82 -44.55 14.06
C SER A 247 -17.82 -43.03 14.17
N MET A 248 -17.27 -42.51 15.27
CA MET A 248 -16.99 -41.07 15.43
C MET A 248 -15.52 -40.84 15.72
N PHE A 249 -14.97 -39.79 15.15
CA PHE A 249 -13.60 -39.35 15.40
C PHE A 249 -13.57 -37.99 16.08
N HIS A 250 -12.70 -37.89 17.08
CA HIS A 250 -12.30 -36.64 17.71
C HIS A 250 -10.79 -36.72 18.01
N GLU A 251 -10.01 -35.75 17.54
CA GLU A 251 -8.54 -35.70 17.73
C GLU A 251 -7.82 -37.03 17.38
N ASN A 252 -8.21 -37.68 16.27
CA ASN A 252 -7.70 -38.97 15.78
C ASN A 252 -7.98 -40.20 16.68
N VAL A 253 -8.85 -40.06 17.68
CA VAL A 253 -9.33 -41.20 18.49
C VAL A 253 -10.74 -41.59 18.03
N THR A 254 -10.96 -42.89 17.84
CA THR A 254 -12.26 -43.46 17.51
C THR A 254 -13.06 -43.76 18.77
N TYR A 255 -14.29 -43.26 18.83
CA TYR A 255 -15.17 -43.46 19.98
C TYR A 255 -16.43 -44.25 19.61
N SER A 256 -16.83 -45.16 20.50
CA SER A 256 -18.14 -45.83 20.45
C SER A 256 -19.16 -45.06 21.29
N TRP A 257 -20.31 -44.69 20.72
CA TRP A 257 -21.24 -43.75 21.35
C TRP A 257 -22.11 -44.37 22.47
N CYS A 258 -23.14 -45.16 22.15
CA CYS A 258 -24.16 -45.60 23.13
C CYS A 258 -23.87 -46.94 23.83
N ASN A 259 -22.64 -47.30 24.19
CA ASN A 259 -22.34 -48.64 24.76
C ASN A 259 -22.71 -48.86 26.25
N VAL A 260 -23.33 -47.90 26.94
CA VAL A 260 -23.60 -48.01 28.41
C VAL A 260 -24.93 -47.33 28.80
N PRO A 261 -25.77 -47.92 29.67
CA PRO A 261 -27.10 -47.41 30.03
C PRO A 261 -27.16 -45.98 30.63
N HIS A 262 -26.10 -45.49 31.28
CA HIS A 262 -26.06 -44.13 31.85
C HIS A 262 -26.04 -43.01 30.77
N LYS A 263 -25.81 -43.36 29.50
CA LYS A 263 -25.61 -42.43 28.36
C LYS A 263 -26.91 -41.96 27.68
N MET A 264 -28.09 -42.39 28.16
CA MET A 264 -29.39 -42.16 27.50
C MET A 264 -29.99 -40.75 27.69
N ASN A 265 -29.44 -39.95 28.62
CA ASN A 265 -30.02 -38.67 29.03
C ASN A 265 -29.24 -37.41 28.62
N CYS A 266 -28.06 -37.53 28.02
CA CYS A 266 -27.31 -36.39 27.51
C CYS A 266 -27.80 -35.96 26.10
N ARG A 267 -27.80 -34.66 25.84
CA ARG A 267 -28.06 -34.08 24.52
C ARG A 267 -26.79 -33.39 24.03
N VAL A 268 -26.37 -33.69 22.81
CA VAL A 268 -25.28 -32.96 22.15
C VAL A 268 -25.88 -32.08 21.06
N SER A 269 -25.55 -30.79 21.09
CA SER A 269 -25.99 -29.81 20.11
C SER A 269 -24.77 -29.33 19.34
N CYS A 270 -24.76 -29.51 18.02
CA CYS A 270 -23.66 -29.15 17.14
C CYS A 270 -24.13 -28.34 15.95
N ILE A 271 -23.21 -27.64 15.30
CA ILE A 271 -23.41 -26.91 14.06
C ILE A 271 -22.81 -27.75 12.93
N VAL A 272 -23.54 -27.96 11.84
CA VAL A 272 -23.06 -28.78 10.71
C VAL A 272 -22.38 -27.91 9.67
N ASP A 273 -21.17 -28.29 9.28
CA ASP A 273 -20.54 -27.82 8.06
C ASP A 273 -21.06 -28.68 6.92
N SER A 274 -22.30 -28.43 6.51
CA SER A 274 -22.85 -29.12 5.36
C SER A 274 -22.26 -28.43 4.13
N GLY A 275 -21.37 -29.12 3.40
CA GLY A 275 -20.88 -28.76 2.07
C GLY A 275 -21.97 -28.76 0.99
N VAL A 276 -23.20 -28.43 1.37
CA VAL A 276 -24.35 -28.26 0.49
C VAL A 276 -24.11 -26.98 -0.31
N ASP A 277 -24.07 -27.12 -1.63
CA ASP A 277 -24.11 -26.01 -2.58
C ASP A 277 -25.28 -25.07 -2.21
N CYS A 278 -24.93 -23.93 -1.61
CA CYS A 278 -25.89 -22.91 -1.20
C CYS A 278 -26.51 -22.31 -2.48
N SER A 279 -27.72 -22.76 -2.82
CA SER A 279 -28.43 -22.41 -4.06
C SER A 279 -28.77 -20.93 -4.14
N ASP A 280 -28.10 -20.25 -5.08
CA ASP A 280 -28.51 -19.16 -5.95
C ASP A 280 -29.51 -18.09 -5.43
N GLU A 281 -29.02 -17.21 -4.55
CA GLU A 281 -29.19 -15.75 -4.73
C GLU A 281 -27.96 -15.15 -5.46
N SER A 282 -27.26 -15.96 -6.27
CA SER A 282 -25.88 -15.69 -6.73
C SER A 282 -25.79 -14.68 -7.88
N ASP A 283 -26.79 -14.62 -8.78
CA ASP A 283 -26.74 -13.72 -9.96
C ASP A 283 -26.63 -12.23 -9.58
N ASN A 284 -27.29 -11.77 -8.52
CA ASN A 284 -27.21 -10.37 -8.09
C ASN A 284 -25.95 -10.08 -7.26
N ARG A 285 -25.42 -11.07 -6.55
CA ARG A 285 -24.20 -10.92 -5.75
C ARG A 285 -22.98 -10.74 -6.64
N ASP A 286 -22.83 -11.56 -7.68
CA ASP A 286 -21.68 -11.51 -8.57
C ASP A 286 -21.65 -10.19 -9.36
N GLY A 287 -22.81 -9.73 -9.84
CA GLY A 287 -22.95 -8.41 -10.47
C GLY A 287 -22.61 -7.27 -9.52
N LEU A 288 -23.06 -7.33 -8.26
CA LEU A 288 -22.74 -6.34 -7.23
C LEU A 288 -21.25 -6.36 -6.88
N LEU A 289 -20.64 -7.54 -6.75
CA LEU A 289 -19.22 -7.71 -6.47
C LEU A 289 -18.35 -7.14 -7.58
N ILE A 290 -18.69 -7.42 -8.85
CA ILE A 290 -18.01 -6.82 -10.01
C ILE A 290 -18.16 -5.30 -10.00
N THR A 291 -19.35 -4.78 -9.68
CA THR A 291 -19.60 -3.34 -9.57
C THR A 291 -18.73 -2.71 -8.49
N VAL A 292 -18.63 -3.34 -7.31
CA VAL A 292 -17.74 -2.92 -6.21
C VAL A 292 -16.28 -2.93 -6.68
N MET A 293 -15.85 -4.00 -7.36
CA MET A 293 -14.48 -4.13 -7.86
C MET A 293 -14.13 -3.00 -8.85
N VAL A 294 -15.02 -2.71 -9.80
CA VAL A 294 -14.83 -1.63 -10.77
C VAL A 294 -14.77 -0.28 -10.05
N LEU A 295 -15.69 0.00 -9.13
CA LEU A 295 -15.67 1.23 -8.35
C LEU A 295 -14.40 1.37 -7.51
N PHE A 296 -13.93 0.28 -6.90
CA PHE A 296 -12.68 0.24 -6.14
C PHE A 296 -11.47 0.59 -7.00
N ILE A 297 -11.35 -0.01 -8.18
CA ILE A 297 -10.24 0.23 -9.12
C ILE A 297 -10.28 1.67 -9.64
N LEU A 298 -11.46 2.18 -10.02
CA LEU A 298 -11.65 3.54 -10.51
C LEU A 298 -11.35 4.58 -9.42
N PHE A 299 -11.81 4.33 -8.19
CA PHE A 299 -11.50 5.14 -7.02
C PHE A 299 -9.99 5.18 -6.78
N HIS A 300 -9.34 4.02 -6.63
CA HIS A 300 -7.90 3.94 -6.37
C HIS A 300 -7.06 4.57 -7.49
N THR A 301 -7.49 4.43 -8.74
CA THR A 301 -6.82 5.07 -9.89
C THR A 301 -6.91 6.59 -9.81
N SER A 302 -8.12 7.14 -9.62
CA SER A 302 -8.33 8.59 -9.52
C SER A 302 -7.64 9.18 -8.29
N TYR A 303 -7.73 8.48 -7.15
CA TYR A 303 -7.06 8.83 -5.91
C TYR A 303 -5.53 8.82 -6.05
N SER A 304 -4.95 7.78 -6.67
CA SER A 304 -3.50 7.73 -6.89
C SER A 304 -3.01 8.80 -7.88
N ASN A 305 -3.78 9.06 -8.94
CA ASN A 305 -3.51 10.14 -9.89
C ASN A 305 -3.40 11.49 -9.19
N CYS A 306 -4.28 11.79 -8.23
CA CYS A 306 -4.23 13.04 -7.47
C CYS A 306 -2.89 13.23 -6.77
N TYR A 307 -2.30 12.19 -6.17
CA TYR A 307 -0.94 12.27 -5.60
C TYR A 307 0.11 12.63 -6.66
N ARG A 308 0.07 11.96 -7.82
CA ARG A 308 1.04 12.21 -8.90
C ARG A 308 0.92 13.64 -9.44
N PHE A 309 -0.31 14.11 -9.68
CA PHE A 309 -0.55 15.46 -10.18
C PHE A 309 -0.29 16.54 -9.15
N MET A 310 -0.38 16.20 -7.86
CA MET A 310 0.10 17.08 -6.80
C MET A 310 1.61 17.26 -6.87
N ASP A 311 2.37 16.18 -7.08
CA ASP A 311 3.83 16.25 -7.25
C ASP A 311 4.22 17.05 -8.50
N VAL A 312 3.56 16.80 -9.65
CA VAL A 312 3.76 17.56 -10.90
C VAL A 312 3.48 19.05 -10.70
N THR A 313 2.34 19.39 -10.09
CA THR A 313 1.95 20.79 -9.86
C THR A 313 2.87 21.47 -8.85
N SER A 314 3.28 20.75 -7.80
CA SER A 314 4.25 21.26 -6.83
C SER A 314 5.60 21.54 -7.48
N MET A 315 6.11 20.64 -8.33
CA MET A 315 7.37 20.84 -9.04
C MET A 315 7.30 22.03 -10.00
N ALA A 316 6.19 22.20 -10.73
CA ALA A 316 5.99 23.34 -11.61
C ALA A 316 6.02 24.68 -10.86
N LEU A 317 5.32 24.78 -9.72
CA LEU A 317 5.28 25.98 -8.90
C LEU A 317 6.60 26.26 -8.17
N VAL A 318 7.28 25.21 -7.70
CA VAL A 318 8.61 25.31 -7.10
C VAL A 318 9.61 25.88 -8.10
N LYS A 319 9.57 25.44 -9.37
CA LYS A 319 10.41 25.98 -10.45
C LYS A 319 10.04 27.43 -10.78
N GLU A 320 8.75 27.75 -10.82
CA GLU A 320 8.27 29.11 -11.13
C GLU A 320 8.70 30.15 -10.09
N HIS A 321 8.71 29.78 -8.81
CA HIS A 321 9.00 30.69 -7.70
C HIS A 321 10.37 30.49 -7.04
N ASP A 322 11.27 29.70 -7.65
CA ASP A 322 12.58 29.33 -7.09
C ASP A 322 12.51 28.86 -5.62
N SER A 323 11.50 28.04 -5.31
CA SER A 323 11.31 27.46 -3.97
C SER A 323 12.08 26.15 -3.81
N ASP A 324 11.92 25.48 -2.66
CA ASP A 324 12.46 24.14 -2.39
C ASP A 324 11.32 23.13 -2.31
N PHE A 325 11.36 22.11 -3.17
CA PHE A 325 10.35 21.06 -3.21
C PHE A 325 10.20 20.31 -1.88
N GLY A 326 11.29 20.05 -1.16
CA GLY A 326 11.20 19.34 0.11
C GLY A 326 10.54 20.17 1.22
N ARG A 327 10.68 21.50 1.18
CA ARG A 327 9.94 22.40 2.08
C ARG A 327 8.43 22.40 1.82
N GLU A 328 8.02 22.25 0.55
CA GLU A 328 6.60 22.05 0.24
C GLU A 328 6.13 20.67 0.72
N ARG A 329 6.96 19.64 0.53
CA ARG A 329 6.68 18.27 0.99
C ARG A 329 6.59 18.13 2.51
N PHE A 330 7.28 18.97 3.28
CA PHE A 330 7.14 19.03 4.74
C PHE A 330 5.67 19.14 5.18
N PHE A 331 4.87 19.99 4.50
CA PHE A 331 3.46 20.19 4.84
C PHE A 331 2.60 18.96 4.54
N ALA A 332 2.99 18.15 3.56
CA ALA A 332 2.32 16.87 3.29
C ALA A 332 2.49 15.90 4.47
N ILE A 333 3.71 15.75 5.00
CA ILE A 333 3.98 14.87 6.15
C ILE A 333 3.32 15.42 7.43
N LEU A 334 3.35 16.73 7.63
CA LEU A 334 2.66 17.38 8.74
C LEU A 334 1.14 17.13 8.68
N GLY A 335 0.56 17.15 7.48
CA GLY A 335 -0.85 16.81 7.25
C GLY A 335 -1.20 15.40 7.70
N ILE A 336 -0.37 14.41 7.37
CA ILE A 336 -0.54 13.01 7.81
C ILE A 336 -0.56 12.92 9.35
N LEU A 337 0.41 13.57 10.01
CA LEU A 337 0.56 13.56 11.46
C LEU A 337 -0.64 14.18 12.21
N VAL A 338 -1.28 15.19 11.63
CA VAL A 338 -2.38 15.92 12.27
C VAL A 338 -3.74 15.34 11.90
N VAL A 339 -4.00 15.12 10.60
CA VAL A 339 -5.35 14.78 10.11
C VAL A 339 -5.69 13.31 10.34
N SER A 340 -4.72 12.40 10.26
CA SER A 340 -4.96 10.95 10.42
C SER A 340 -5.46 10.57 11.82
N PRO A 341 -4.84 11.04 12.92
CA PRO A 341 -5.37 10.78 14.27
C PRO A 341 -6.76 11.38 14.51
N ILE A 342 -7.06 12.54 13.91
CA ILE A 342 -8.40 13.16 14.01
C ILE A 342 -9.46 12.26 13.36
N ALA A 343 -9.17 11.69 12.18
CA ALA A 343 -10.08 10.77 11.52
C ALA A 343 -10.29 9.49 12.35
N GLY A 344 -9.23 8.93 12.92
CA GLY A 344 -9.33 7.77 13.82
C GLY A 344 -10.16 8.05 15.06
N PHE A 345 -9.92 9.18 15.73
CA PHE A 345 -10.71 9.63 16.87
C PHE A 345 -12.19 9.81 16.50
N LEU A 346 -12.49 10.37 15.33
CA LEU A 346 -13.88 10.54 14.88
C LEU A 346 -14.57 9.20 14.65
N VAL A 347 -13.88 8.21 14.08
CA VAL A 347 -14.42 6.84 13.93
C VAL A 347 -14.76 6.28 15.31
N ASP A 348 -13.83 6.37 16.27
CA ASP A 348 -14.06 5.84 17.61
C ASP A 348 -15.18 6.60 18.35
N ALA A 349 -15.29 7.93 18.18
CA ALA A 349 -16.33 8.76 18.79
C ALA A 349 -17.73 8.59 18.19
N THR A 350 -17.82 8.15 16.92
CA THR A 350 -19.10 7.93 16.21
C THR A 350 -19.50 6.46 16.15
N SER A 351 -18.73 5.57 16.77
CA SER A 351 -19.03 4.15 16.87
C SER A 351 -19.86 3.89 18.12
N ASP A 352 -21.04 3.29 17.97
CA ASP A 352 -21.86 2.85 19.09
C ASP A 352 -21.16 1.70 19.83
N GLY A 353 -21.20 1.72 21.16
CA GLY A 353 -20.35 0.93 22.05
C GLY A 353 -20.57 -0.60 22.08
N GLY A 354 -20.60 -1.29 20.92
CA GLY A 354 -20.61 -2.75 20.92
C GLY A 354 -20.56 -3.51 19.59
N GLU A 355 -21.14 -3.03 18.48
CA GLU A 355 -21.40 -3.94 17.35
C GLU A 355 -20.54 -3.70 16.10
N GLU A 356 -20.35 -2.47 15.62
CA GLU A 356 -19.49 -2.19 14.46
C GLU A 356 -18.88 -0.77 14.50
N LYS A 357 -17.60 -0.63 14.09
CA LYS A 357 -16.97 0.69 13.95
C LYS A 357 -17.56 1.46 12.76
N ASN A 358 -17.86 2.74 12.96
CA ASN A 358 -18.42 3.63 11.94
C ASN A 358 -17.33 4.28 11.06
N TYR A 359 -16.74 3.52 10.13
CA TYR A 359 -15.73 4.06 9.21
C TYR A 359 -16.28 5.10 8.21
N VAL A 360 -17.60 5.18 8.04
CA VAL A 360 -18.25 6.14 7.13
C VAL A 360 -17.94 7.58 7.56
N ALA A 361 -17.86 7.84 8.86
CA ALA A 361 -17.48 9.15 9.41
C ALA A 361 -16.11 9.64 8.87
N ALA A 362 -15.11 8.75 8.78
CA ALA A 362 -13.81 9.09 8.23
C ALA A 362 -13.87 9.42 6.73
N PHE A 363 -14.69 8.71 5.96
CA PHE A 363 -14.86 9.02 4.54
C PHE A 363 -15.55 10.36 4.32
N TYR A 364 -16.49 10.76 5.18
CA TYR A 364 -17.04 12.12 5.13
C TYR A 364 -15.98 13.18 5.44
N VAL A 365 -15.07 12.96 6.40
CA VAL A 365 -13.92 13.85 6.64
C VAL A 365 -13.05 13.98 5.38
N PHE A 366 -12.76 12.86 4.71
CA PHE A 366 -12.02 12.89 3.45
C PHE A 366 -12.75 13.74 2.38
N MET A 367 -14.05 13.51 2.17
CA MET A 367 -14.85 14.27 1.19
C MET A 367 -14.86 15.77 1.50
N VAL A 368 -14.99 16.15 2.78
CA VAL A 368 -14.91 17.55 3.22
C VAL A 368 -13.53 18.13 2.93
N THR A 369 -12.44 17.40 3.20
CA THR A 369 -11.08 17.86 2.88
C THR A 369 -10.88 18.07 1.37
N VAL A 370 -11.49 17.23 0.51
CA VAL A 370 -11.46 17.42 -0.95
C VAL A 370 -12.20 18.69 -1.38
N ILE A 371 -13.34 19.00 -0.77
CA ILE A 371 -14.08 20.26 -1.05
C ILE A 371 -13.20 21.47 -0.69
N PHE A 372 -12.54 21.45 0.47
CA PHE A 372 -11.57 22.50 0.84
C PHE A 372 -10.43 22.62 -0.17
N ILE A 373 -9.88 21.49 -0.62
CA ILE A 373 -8.82 21.47 -1.65
C ILE A 373 -9.30 22.10 -2.95
N LEU A 374 -10.51 21.77 -3.43
CA LEU A 374 -11.07 22.34 -4.66
C LEU A 374 -11.25 23.86 -4.57
N MET A 375 -11.72 24.37 -3.42
CA MET A 375 -11.83 25.82 -3.17
C MET A 375 -10.46 26.52 -3.23
N ILE A 376 -9.42 25.90 -2.70
CA ILE A 376 -8.06 26.46 -2.70
C ILE A 376 -7.44 26.38 -4.10
N ILE A 377 -7.58 25.23 -4.78
CA ILE A 377 -7.07 25.02 -6.15
C ILE A 377 -7.70 26.00 -7.13
N TYR A 378 -8.97 26.38 -6.95
CA TYR A 378 -9.60 27.39 -7.79
C TYR A 378 -8.75 28.67 -7.88
N LYS A 379 -8.23 29.15 -6.73
CA LYS A 379 -7.37 30.33 -6.61
C LYS A 379 -5.90 30.09 -6.97
N LEU A 380 -5.47 28.83 -7.12
CA LEU A 380 -4.10 28.50 -7.46
C LEU A 380 -3.87 28.70 -8.96
N GLU A 381 -3.09 29.71 -9.32
CA GLU A 381 -2.65 29.91 -10.69
C GLU A 381 -1.45 29.00 -10.98
N VAL A 382 -1.59 28.15 -11.99
CA VAL A 382 -0.52 27.26 -12.45
C VAL A 382 -0.24 27.62 -13.90
N ARG A 383 1.01 27.93 -14.22
CA ARG A 383 1.42 28.29 -15.59
C ARG A 383 1.09 27.19 -16.59
N ILE A 384 0.74 27.66 -17.78
CA ILE A 384 0.50 26.82 -18.95
C ILE A 384 1.86 26.55 -19.59
N ASN A 385 2.25 25.28 -19.66
CA ASN A 385 3.39 24.85 -20.46
C ASN A 385 2.97 24.67 -21.91
N SER A 386 3.91 24.83 -22.85
CA SER A 386 3.61 24.58 -24.26
C SER A 386 3.18 23.11 -24.45
N PRO A 387 2.04 22.85 -25.12
CA PRO A 387 1.58 21.50 -25.37
C PRO A 387 2.65 20.66 -26.09
N GLY A 388 2.87 19.43 -25.62
CA GLY A 388 3.81 18.51 -26.25
C GLY A 388 3.41 18.18 -27.70
N LYS A 389 4.27 18.51 -28.68
CA LYS A 389 4.11 18.06 -30.08
C LYS A 389 4.89 16.77 -30.32
N LYS A 390 4.36 15.86 -31.16
CA LYS A 390 4.98 14.57 -31.52
C LYS A 390 5.39 13.74 -30.28
N MET A 391 4.56 13.74 -29.24
CA MET A 391 4.84 13.13 -27.93
C MET A 391 5.22 11.66 -27.98
N TRP A 392 4.50 10.85 -28.78
CA TRP A 392 4.82 9.41 -28.91
C TRP A 392 6.25 9.17 -29.40
N ARG A 393 6.75 9.98 -30.35
CA ARG A 393 8.14 9.90 -30.84
C ARG A 393 9.14 10.35 -29.78
N LYS A 394 8.84 11.42 -29.04
CA LYS A 394 9.68 11.88 -27.92
C LYS A 394 9.74 10.82 -26.80
N ALA A 395 8.62 10.20 -26.47
CA ALA A 395 8.54 9.16 -25.45
C ALA A 395 9.30 7.89 -25.85
N THR A 396 9.15 7.41 -27.09
CA THR A 396 9.93 6.25 -27.56
C THR A 396 11.43 6.53 -27.62
N HIS A 397 11.82 7.76 -28.00
CA HIS A 397 13.22 8.18 -27.94
C HIS A 397 13.74 8.23 -26.50
N LEU A 398 12.93 8.75 -25.57
CA LEU A 398 13.28 8.83 -24.15
C LEU A 398 13.53 7.44 -23.54
N LEU A 399 12.74 6.43 -23.92
CA LEU A 399 12.91 5.04 -23.48
C LEU A 399 14.19 4.38 -24.04
N LYS A 400 14.73 4.87 -25.16
CA LYS A 400 16.03 4.42 -25.68
C LYS A 400 17.22 5.03 -24.94
N ASN A 401 17.01 6.10 -24.15
CA ASN A 401 18.09 6.73 -23.41
C ASN A 401 18.53 5.83 -22.22
N PRO A 402 19.82 5.43 -22.15
CA PRO A 402 20.33 4.55 -21.10
C PRO A 402 20.13 5.12 -19.68
N ASP A 403 20.06 6.44 -19.54
CA ASP A 403 19.91 7.13 -18.27
C ASP A 403 18.51 6.95 -17.71
N VAL A 404 17.52 7.08 -18.58
CA VAL A 404 16.10 6.88 -18.26
C VAL A 404 15.84 5.42 -17.92
N LEU A 405 16.47 4.50 -18.64
CA LEU A 405 16.37 3.06 -18.35
C LEU A 405 16.99 2.73 -16.98
N SER A 406 18.19 3.25 -16.69
CA SER A 406 18.85 3.05 -15.40
C SER A 406 18.04 3.62 -14.24
N PHE A 407 17.49 4.83 -14.41
CA PHE A 407 16.63 5.51 -13.44
C PHE A 407 15.34 4.73 -13.17
N THR A 408 14.70 4.24 -14.23
CA THR A 408 13.49 3.41 -14.16
C THR A 408 13.74 2.12 -13.37
N LEU A 409 14.86 1.44 -13.65
CA LEU A 409 15.23 0.21 -12.96
C LEU A 409 15.52 0.44 -11.48
N VAL A 410 16.26 1.50 -11.14
CA VAL A 410 16.54 1.86 -9.74
C VAL A 410 15.27 2.20 -8.97
N ILE A 411 14.36 2.97 -9.57
CA ILE A 411 13.08 3.32 -8.93
C ILE A 411 12.22 2.07 -8.71
N PHE A 412 12.22 1.14 -9.66
CA PHE A 412 11.50 -0.12 -9.53
C PHE A 412 11.99 -0.90 -8.31
N VAL A 413 13.31 -1.10 -8.17
CA VAL A 413 13.88 -1.81 -7.01
C VAL A 413 13.58 -1.08 -5.69
N LEU A 414 13.74 0.24 -5.67
CA LEU A 414 13.38 1.06 -4.50
C LEU A 414 11.89 0.93 -4.15
N GLY A 415 11.01 0.85 -5.14
CA GLY A 415 9.57 0.63 -4.95
C GLY A 415 9.27 -0.75 -4.38
N THR A 416 9.93 -1.79 -4.90
CA THR A 416 9.85 -3.17 -4.40
C THR A 416 10.29 -3.26 -2.94
N ALA A 417 11.43 -2.67 -2.58
CA ALA A 417 11.92 -2.63 -1.20
C ALA A 417 11.02 -1.82 -0.26
N SER A 418 10.52 -0.66 -0.72
CA SER A 418 9.57 0.18 0.01
C SER A 418 8.29 -0.55 0.36
N CYS A 419 7.77 -1.32 -0.60
CA CYS A 419 6.57 -2.10 -0.37
C CYS A 419 6.80 -3.28 0.57
N PHE A 420 7.88 -4.05 0.32
CA PHE A 420 8.23 -5.19 1.16
C PHE A 420 8.35 -4.76 2.63
N THR A 421 9.16 -3.75 2.89
CA THR A 421 9.35 -3.23 4.25
C THR A 421 8.02 -2.76 4.85
N LYS A 422 7.23 -1.93 4.16
CA LYS A 422 5.98 -1.41 4.73
C LYS A 422 4.91 -2.47 5.01
N ASN A 423 4.75 -3.48 4.15
CA ASN A 423 3.70 -4.48 4.33
C ASN A 423 4.11 -5.54 5.35
N PHE A 424 5.35 -6.03 5.26
CA PHE A 424 5.77 -7.21 6.02
C PHE A 424 6.43 -6.87 7.36
N MET A 425 6.93 -5.64 7.55
CA MET A 425 7.48 -5.21 8.85
C MET A 425 6.44 -5.28 9.96
N PHE A 426 5.22 -4.80 9.74
CA PHE A 426 4.18 -4.84 10.77
C PHE A 426 3.81 -6.27 11.14
N TRP A 427 3.69 -7.15 10.14
CA TRP A 427 3.39 -8.57 10.35
C TRP A 427 4.55 -9.30 11.06
N TYR A 428 5.80 -8.98 10.69
CA TYR A 428 6.99 -9.52 11.34
C TYR A 428 7.09 -9.10 12.81
N LEU A 429 6.78 -7.84 13.13
CA LEU A 429 6.74 -7.35 14.50
C LEU A 429 5.60 -7.99 15.31
N GLU A 430 4.43 -8.16 14.72
CA GLU A 430 3.31 -8.86 15.34
C GLU A 430 3.69 -10.32 15.69
N GLY A 431 4.36 -11.02 14.77
CA GLY A 431 4.89 -12.38 15.01
C GLY A 431 5.92 -12.47 16.15
N MET A 432 6.53 -11.35 16.56
CA MET A 432 7.41 -11.26 17.75
C MET A 432 6.66 -10.85 19.03
N ASN A 433 5.33 -10.93 19.05
CA ASN A 433 4.47 -10.50 20.16
C ASN A 433 4.62 -9.01 20.53
N SER A 434 4.84 -8.15 19.53
CA SER A 434 4.97 -6.70 19.74
C SER A 434 3.63 -6.08 20.17
N PRO A 435 3.63 -5.12 21.11
CA PRO A 435 2.40 -4.43 21.51
C PRO A 435 1.84 -3.59 20.36
N SER A 436 0.52 -3.61 20.15
CA SER A 436 -0.14 -2.89 19.03
C SER A 436 0.13 -1.39 19.03
N PHE A 437 0.36 -0.78 20.20
CA PHE A 437 0.76 0.62 20.31
C PHE A 437 2.12 0.91 19.66
N LEU A 438 3.09 0.00 19.79
CA LEU A 438 4.42 0.14 19.15
C LEU A 438 4.28 0.10 17.62
N ILE A 439 3.48 -0.82 17.11
CA ILE A 439 3.15 -0.94 15.67
C ILE A 439 2.53 0.37 15.16
N GLY A 440 1.62 0.98 15.93
CA GLY A 440 1.01 2.27 15.61
C GLY A 440 1.97 3.47 15.72
N LEU A 441 2.99 3.39 16.58
CA LEU A 441 3.97 4.46 16.81
C LEU A 441 5.01 4.57 15.67
N ILE A 442 5.34 3.46 15.01
CA ILE A 442 6.36 3.39 13.95
C ILE A 442 6.14 4.43 12.83
N PRO A 443 4.96 4.53 12.18
CA PRO A 443 4.73 5.53 11.14
C PRO A 443 4.90 6.98 11.63
N ALA A 444 4.52 7.27 12.88
CA ALA A 444 4.63 8.59 13.47
C ALA A 444 6.10 8.97 13.71
N VAL A 445 6.89 8.04 14.25
CA VAL A 445 8.34 8.22 14.48
C VAL A 445 9.09 8.38 13.15
N SER A 446 8.80 7.56 12.14
CA SER A 446 9.43 7.69 10.83
C SER A 446 9.09 9.03 10.15
N SER A 447 7.87 9.54 10.36
CA SER A 447 7.45 10.86 9.88
C SER A 447 8.20 11.97 10.60
N LEU A 448 8.35 11.86 11.93
CA LEU A 448 9.06 12.83 12.76
C LEU A 448 10.54 12.96 12.38
N TYR A 449 11.24 11.85 12.13
CA TYR A 449 12.62 11.89 11.65
C TYR A 449 12.77 12.57 10.28
N GLY A 450 11.77 12.45 9.40
CA GLY A 450 11.78 13.05 8.07
C GLY A 450 11.70 14.57 8.05
N LEU A 451 10.98 15.18 9.00
CA LEU A 451 10.64 16.60 8.97
C LEU A 451 11.88 17.54 8.90
N PRO A 452 12.93 17.40 9.74
CA PRO A 452 14.11 18.26 9.66
C PRO A 452 14.88 18.11 8.33
N PHE A 453 14.92 16.90 7.78
CA PHE A 453 15.61 16.60 6.53
C PHE A 453 14.86 17.14 5.31
N LEU A 454 13.52 17.18 5.35
CA LEU A 454 12.70 17.84 4.34
C LEU A 454 12.89 19.36 4.32
N VAL A 455 13.08 20.00 5.48
CA VAL A 455 13.36 21.46 5.53
C VAL A 455 14.74 21.79 4.95
N THR A 456 15.68 20.85 5.07
CA THR A 456 17.09 20.99 4.64
C THR A 456 17.38 20.26 3.32
N SER A 457 16.36 19.81 2.59
CA SER A 457 16.50 18.96 1.40
C SER A 457 17.35 19.58 0.30
N LYS A 458 17.19 20.88 -0.01
CA LYS A 458 18.02 21.55 -1.03
C LYS A 458 19.51 21.50 -0.70
N TRP A 459 19.89 21.57 0.58
CA TRP A 459 21.30 21.41 0.97
C TRP A 459 21.81 20.00 0.70
N TRP A 460 21.03 18.97 1.07
CA TRP A 460 21.40 17.57 0.84
C TRP A 460 21.52 17.26 -0.66
N VAL A 461 20.53 17.67 -1.45
CA VAL A 461 20.51 17.48 -2.90
C VAL A 461 21.68 18.20 -3.57
N ASN A 462 21.97 19.45 -3.18
CA ASN A 462 23.08 20.20 -3.76
C ASN A 462 24.45 19.65 -3.38
N LYS A 463 24.61 19.15 -2.14
CA LYS A 463 25.89 18.65 -1.65
C LYS A 463 26.23 17.26 -2.17
N ILE A 464 25.23 16.37 -2.22
CA ILE A 464 25.41 14.94 -2.55
C ILE A 464 25.11 14.66 -4.02
N GLY A 465 24.14 15.38 -4.60
CA GLY A 465 23.60 15.13 -5.93
C GLY A 465 22.40 14.19 -5.93
N THR A 466 21.49 14.37 -6.89
CA THR A 466 20.23 13.60 -7.00
C THR A 466 20.46 12.11 -7.20
N THR A 467 21.36 11.73 -8.12
CA THR A 467 21.65 10.32 -8.44
C THR A 467 22.32 9.58 -7.27
N GLN A 468 23.15 10.27 -6.49
CA GLN A 468 23.80 9.69 -5.32
C GLN A 468 22.82 9.45 -4.16
N ILE A 469 21.76 10.26 -4.04
CA ILE A 469 20.68 10.02 -3.08
C ILE A 469 19.97 8.69 -3.37
N PHE A 470 19.88 8.23 -4.62
CA PHE A 470 19.33 6.91 -4.93
C PHE A 470 20.19 5.77 -4.36
N ILE A 471 21.51 5.90 -4.42
CA ILE A 471 22.45 4.95 -3.79
C ILE A 471 22.26 4.97 -2.27
N LEU A 472 22.17 6.15 -1.65
CA LEU A 472 21.89 6.27 -0.21
C LEU A 472 20.54 5.66 0.18
N GLY A 473 19.52 5.79 -0.66
CA GLY A 473 18.22 5.14 -0.47
C GLY A 473 18.33 3.61 -0.51
N LEU A 474 19.06 3.05 -1.49
CA LEU A 474 19.30 1.61 -1.56
C LEU A 474 20.10 1.10 -0.35
N LEU A 475 21.18 1.79 0.02
CA LEU A 475 21.96 1.45 1.23
C LEU A 475 21.14 1.61 2.51
N GLY A 476 20.24 2.60 2.56
CA GLY A 476 19.28 2.76 3.65
C GLY A 476 18.37 1.54 3.80
N TYR A 477 17.88 0.98 2.69
CA TYR A 477 17.11 -0.28 2.72
C TYR A 477 17.98 -1.47 3.13
N VAL A 478 19.26 -1.54 2.74
CA VAL A 478 20.19 -2.57 3.21
C VAL A 478 20.29 -2.53 4.73
N VAL A 479 20.56 -1.35 5.31
CA VAL A 479 20.68 -1.17 6.77
C VAL A 479 19.37 -1.52 7.46
N ASN A 480 18.24 -1.03 6.95
CA ASN A 480 16.91 -1.31 7.50
C ASN A 480 16.61 -2.81 7.52
N CYS A 481 16.77 -3.49 6.37
CA CYS A 481 16.44 -4.91 6.25
C CYS A 481 17.38 -5.80 7.06
N LEU A 482 18.70 -5.53 7.06
CA LEU A 482 19.62 -6.26 7.92
C LEU A 482 19.32 -6.01 9.40
N GLY A 483 18.99 -4.77 9.77
CA GLY A 483 18.56 -4.41 11.13
C GLY A 483 17.35 -5.22 11.59
N TYR A 484 16.30 -5.29 10.77
CA TYR A 484 15.11 -6.11 11.07
C TYR A 484 15.44 -7.61 11.14
N SER A 485 16.36 -8.10 10.31
CA SER A 485 16.76 -9.51 10.33
C SER A 485 17.47 -9.93 11.63
N PHE A 486 18.24 -9.03 12.24
CA PHE A 486 18.93 -9.25 13.52
C PHE A 486 18.13 -8.75 14.73
N LEU A 487 16.90 -8.30 14.53
CA LEU A 487 16.05 -7.75 15.58
C LEU A 487 15.69 -8.84 16.59
N GLN A 488 15.93 -8.54 17.88
CA GLN A 488 15.58 -9.40 19.01
C GLN A 488 14.51 -8.74 19.87
N ASP A 489 14.71 -7.46 20.21
CA ASP A 489 13.71 -6.63 20.89
C ASP A 489 13.00 -5.74 19.86
N PRO A 490 11.65 -5.82 19.75
CA PRO A 490 10.86 -5.00 18.83
C PRO A 490 11.01 -3.49 18.99
N TRP A 491 11.36 -2.97 20.16
CA TRP A 491 11.47 -1.52 20.38
C TRP A 491 12.57 -0.86 19.56
N TYR A 492 13.61 -1.62 19.17
CA TYR A 492 14.65 -1.12 18.28
C TYR A 492 14.14 -0.83 16.85
N ALA A 493 12.94 -1.31 16.48
CA ALA A 493 12.28 -0.91 15.24
C ALA A 493 12.17 0.62 15.12
N LEU A 494 11.89 1.33 16.22
CA LEU A 494 11.79 2.80 16.23
C LEU A 494 13.11 3.49 15.86
N VAL A 495 14.25 2.87 16.15
CA VAL A 495 15.56 3.40 15.75
C VAL A 495 15.83 3.09 14.27
N LEU A 496 15.46 1.89 13.81
CA LEU A 496 15.58 1.50 12.40
C LEU A 496 14.73 2.38 11.48
N GLU A 497 13.61 2.92 11.96
CA GLU A 497 12.81 3.90 11.22
C GLU A 497 13.57 5.19 10.86
N ALA A 498 14.70 5.49 11.50
CA ALA A 498 15.54 6.63 11.10
C ALA A 498 16.08 6.48 9.66
N THR A 499 16.23 5.24 9.15
CA THR A 499 16.62 5.02 7.74
C THR A 499 15.58 5.57 6.76
N ASN A 500 14.32 5.77 7.20
CA ASN A 500 13.25 6.28 6.37
C ASN A 500 13.48 7.71 5.85
N VAL A 501 14.38 8.44 6.50
CA VAL A 501 14.92 9.72 6.01
C VAL A 501 15.50 9.55 4.59
N PHE A 502 16.30 8.50 4.38
CA PHE A 502 16.95 8.23 3.10
C PHE A 502 16.10 7.36 2.18
N THR A 503 15.34 6.41 2.73
CA THR A 503 14.56 5.47 1.89
C THR A 503 13.23 6.04 1.41
N TYR A 504 12.73 7.12 1.99
CA TYR A 504 11.47 7.75 1.57
C TYR A 504 11.57 9.26 1.42
N HIS A 505 11.94 10.00 2.47
CA HIS A 505 11.79 11.45 2.49
C HIS A 505 12.74 12.17 1.50
N LEU A 506 14.05 12.00 1.64
CA LEU A 506 15.04 12.56 0.71
C LEU A 506 14.99 11.87 -0.66
N LEU A 507 14.72 10.56 -0.67
CA LEU A 507 14.58 9.81 -1.91
C LEU A 507 13.50 10.41 -2.80
N TRP A 508 12.31 10.68 -2.26
CA TRP A 508 11.21 11.19 -3.06
C TRP A 508 11.49 12.58 -3.62
N VAL A 509 12.14 13.45 -2.83
CA VAL A 509 12.62 14.75 -3.32
C VAL A 509 13.57 14.57 -4.51
N ALA A 510 14.55 13.66 -4.39
CA ALA A 510 15.50 13.38 -5.46
C ALA A 510 14.83 12.78 -6.71
N VAL A 511 13.83 11.89 -6.55
CA VAL A 511 13.06 11.33 -7.66
C VAL A 511 12.36 12.43 -8.45
N ILE A 512 11.65 13.34 -7.78
CA ILE A 512 10.92 14.41 -8.47
C ILE A 512 11.89 15.37 -9.20
N ILE A 513 12.97 15.78 -8.55
CA ILE A 513 13.97 16.67 -9.16
C ILE A 513 14.64 15.97 -10.36
N HIS A 514 15.04 14.70 -10.22
CA HIS A 514 15.69 13.97 -11.30
C HIS A 514 14.74 13.66 -12.46
N SER A 515 13.47 13.31 -12.19
CA SER A 515 12.44 13.17 -13.21
C SER A 515 12.24 14.46 -14.00
N HIS A 516 12.26 15.61 -13.33
CA HIS A 516 12.15 16.91 -13.97
C HIS A 516 13.38 17.23 -14.85
N ILE A 517 14.59 16.87 -14.41
CA ILE A 517 15.84 17.03 -15.18
C ILE A 517 15.84 16.14 -16.43
N LEU A 518 15.39 14.89 -16.32
CA LEU A 518 15.33 13.94 -17.45
C LEU A 518 14.19 14.23 -18.43
N ALA A 519 13.20 15.02 -18.04
CA ALA A 519 12.01 15.23 -18.85
C ALA A 519 12.30 16.21 -20.00
N PRO A 520 12.10 15.81 -21.27
CA PRO A 520 12.17 16.75 -22.37
C PRO A 520 10.97 17.70 -22.33
N ASP A 521 11.10 18.84 -22.98
CA ASP A 521 10.04 19.86 -23.01
C ASP A 521 8.70 19.29 -23.50
N GLY A 522 7.68 19.49 -22.67
CA GLY A 522 6.33 19.01 -22.89
C GLY A 522 6.10 17.54 -22.53
N LEU A 523 7.01 16.88 -21.78
CA LEU A 523 6.79 15.54 -21.20
C LEU A 523 7.03 15.49 -19.67
N THR A 524 7.15 16.64 -19.01
CA THR A 524 7.44 16.72 -17.56
C THR A 524 6.39 16.01 -16.71
N ALA A 525 5.11 16.18 -17.02
CA ALA A 525 4.06 15.52 -16.24
C ALA A 525 4.10 14.00 -16.43
N THR A 526 4.32 13.53 -17.66
CA THR A 526 4.43 12.12 -18.00
C THR A 526 5.60 11.46 -17.29
N VAL A 527 6.80 12.06 -17.30
CA VAL A 527 7.99 11.47 -16.66
C VAL A 527 7.84 11.38 -15.14
N ILE A 528 7.38 12.46 -14.49
CA ILE A 528 7.14 12.47 -13.04
C ILE A 528 6.04 11.46 -12.65
N ALA A 529 4.92 11.45 -13.38
CA ALA A 529 3.82 10.53 -13.10
C ALA A 529 4.26 9.08 -13.30
N THR A 530 4.95 8.77 -14.39
CA THR A 530 5.42 7.42 -14.71
C THR A 530 6.44 6.93 -13.68
N ALA A 531 7.42 7.75 -13.31
CA ALA A 531 8.39 7.43 -12.26
C ALA A 531 7.69 7.09 -10.93
N GLY A 532 6.70 7.89 -10.55
CA GLY A 532 5.87 7.60 -9.37
C GLY A 532 5.06 6.31 -9.49
N SER A 533 4.55 6.00 -10.67
CA SER A 533 3.78 4.78 -10.88
C SER A 533 4.65 3.52 -10.90
N ILE A 534 5.87 3.60 -11.40
CA ILE A 534 6.85 2.53 -11.28
C ILE A 534 7.13 2.25 -9.80
N HIS A 535 7.35 3.29 -8.99
CA HIS A 535 7.62 3.13 -7.56
C HIS A 535 6.41 2.59 -6.77
N PHE A 536 5.25 3.26 -6.87
CA PHE A 536 4.11 3.04 -5.99
C PHE A 536 3.08 2.01 -6.50
N HIS A 537 3.16 1.58 -7.77
CA HIS A 537 2.29 0.55 -8.32
C HIS A 537 3.07 -0.71 -8.71
N ILE A 538 3.93 -0.64 -9.73
CA ILE A 538 4.65 -1.83 -10.23
C ILE A 538 5.59 -2.38 -9.15
N GLY A 539 6.43 -1.51 -8.56
CA GLY A 539 7.30 -1.87 -7.45
C GLY A 539 6.49 -2.38 -6.25
N LYS A 540 5.34 -1.74 -5.96
CA LYS A 540 4.45 -2.20 -4.89
C LYS A 540 3.92 -3.62 -5.12
N SER A 541 3.38 -3.91 -6.30
CA SER A 541 2.92 -5.26 -6.65
C SER A 541 4.04 -6.29 -6.61
N SER A 542 5.22 -5.93 -7.15
CA SER A 542 6.39 -6.81 -7.13
C SER A 542 6.87 -7.11 -5.71
N GLY A 543 6.97 -6.09 -4.85
CA GLY A 543 7.40 -6.24 -3.46
C GLY A 543 6.44 -7.08 -2.62
N SER A 544 5.12 -6.91 -2.82
CA SER A 544 4.12 -7.76 -2.16
C SER A 544 4.20 -9.21 -2.63
N LEU A 545 4.30 -9.44 -3.95
CA LEU A 545 4.33 -10.79 -4.52
C LEU A 545 5.61 -11.55 -4.12
N VAL A 546 6.77 -10.95 -4.37
CA VAL A 546 8.07 -11.55 -4.04
C VAL A 546 8.22 -11.69 -2.53
N GLY A 547 7.85 -10.67 -1.77
CA GLY A 547 7.88 -10.70 -0.31
C GLY A 547 7.00 -11.78 0.29
N GLY A 548 5.76 -11.90 -0.20
CA GLY A 548 4.80 -12.90 0.28
C GLY A 548 5.28 -14.32 0.01
N LEU A 549 5.77 -14.61 -1.19
CA LEU A 549 6.31 -15.93 -1.53
C LEU A 549 7.53 -16.29 -0.67
N ILE A 550 8.43 -15.33 -0.41
CA ILE A 550 9.61 -15.59 0.41
C ILE A 550 9.23 -15.76 1.89
N MET A 551 8.27 -14.99 2.41
CA MET A 551 7.82 -15.11 3.80
C MET A 551 6.97 -16.34 4.07
N ASP A 552 6.29 -16.88 3.05
CA ASP A 552 5.54 -18.13 3.17
C ASP A 552 6.49 -19.34 3.11
N ALA A 553 7.47 -19.32 2.18
CA ALA A 553 8.44 -20.40 2.04
C ALA A 553 9.54 -20.38 3.13
N PHE A 554 9.87 -19.21 3.67
CA PHE A 554 10.93 -19.02 4.66
C PHE A 554 10.47 -18.04 5.76
N ASP A 555 11.05 -18.14 6.95
CA ASP A 555 10.77 -17.19 8.04
C ASP A 555 11.16 -15.73 7.67
N GLY A 556 10.54 -14.75 8.33
CA GLY A 556 10.71 -13.33 8.06
C GLY A 556 12.17 -12.86 8.12
N ARG A 557 13.00 -13.43 8.98
CA ARG A 557 14.44 -13.11 9.07
C ARG A 557 15.17 -13.32 7.75
N VAL A 558 14.84 -14.40 7.03
CA VAL A 558 15.44 -14.74 5.73
C VAL A 558 14.90 -13.78 4.66
N ALA A 559 13.60 -13.49 4.68
CA ALA A 559 12.98 -12.56 3.74
C ALA A 559 13.63 -11.17 3.78
N PHE A 560 13.86 -10.62 4.97
CA PHE A 560 14.57 -9.35 5.14
C PHE A 560 16.02 -9.42 4.62
N ARG A 561 16.76 -10.52 4.83
CA ARG A 561 18.13 -10.67 4.27
C ARG A 561 18.13 -10.68 2.76
N VAL A 562 17.22 -11.44 2.14
CA VAL A 562 17.13 -11.53 0.68
C VAL A 562 16.83 -10.16 0.08
N MET A 563 15.86 -9.42 0.64
CA MET A 563 15.56 -8.06 0.17
C MET A 563 16.75 -7.10 0.36
N GLY A 564 17.46 -7.21 1.48
CA GLY A 564 18.69 -6.46 1.73
C GLY A 564 19.78 -6.76 0.70
N ILE A 565 19.99 -8.04 0.34
CA ILE A 565 20.96 -8.45 -0.68
C ILE A 565 20.58 -7.91 -2.06
N ILE A 566 19.30 -7.97 -2.44
CA ILE A 566 18.81 -7.38 -3.71
C ILE A 566 19.13 -5.88 -3.76
N CYS A 567 18.84 -5.15 -2.67
CA CYS A 567 19.14 -3.72 -2.59
C CYS A 567 20.65 -3.44 -2.67
N LEU A 568 21.48 -4.26 -2.03
CA LEU A 568 22.94 -4.12 -2.06
C LEU A 568 23.50 -4.35 -3.48
N ILE A 569 23.06 -5.40 -4.17
CA ILE A 569 23.46 -5.69 -5.54
C ILE A 569 23.05 -4.53 -6.45
N SER A 570 21.81 -4.04 -6.33
CA SER A 570 21.35 -2.89 -7.11
C SER A 570 22.14 -1.61 -6.81
N ALA A 571 22.53 -1.37 -5.56
CA ALA A 571 23.36 -0.22 -5.19
C ALA A 571 24.74 -0.28 -5.86
N VAL A 572 25.39 -1.46 -5.84
CA VAL A 572 26.69 -1.68 -6.48
C VAL A 572 26.58 -1.52 -8.00
N LEU A 573 25.59 -2.15 -8.63
CA LEU A 573 25.38 -2.05 -10.08
C LEU A 573 25.10 -0.61 -10.52
N TYR A 574 24.26 0.12 -9.78
CA TYR A 574 23.96 1.52 -10.11
C TYR A 574 25.16 2.43 -9.87
N ALA A 575 25.93 2.22 -8.80
CA ALA A 575 27.18 2.94 -8.55
C ALA A 575 28.22 2.69 -9.65
N LEU A 576 28.38 1.44 -10.10
CA LEU A 576 29.25 1.07 -11.21
C LEU A 576 28.80 1.73 -12.52
N TYR A 577 27.49 1.75 -12.81
CA TYR A 577 26.94 2.45 -13.97
C TYR A 577 27.27 3.95 -13.92
N LEU A 578 27.05 4.61 -12.78
CA LEU A 578 27.38 6.03 -12.63
C LEU A 578 28.89 6.29 -12.73
N TYR A 579 29.73 5.38 -12.22
CA TYR A 579 31.18 5.46 -12.33
C TYR A 579 31.63 5.35 -13.79
N ILE A 580 31.22 4.30 -14.50
CA ILE A 580 31.53 4.10 -15.92
C ILE A 580 31.05 5.30 -16.73
N ARG A 581 29.84 5.79 -16.45
CA ARG A 581 29.27 6.90 -17.17
C ARG A 581 30.04 8.20 -16.96
N ARG A 582 30.47 8.49 -15.72
CA ARG A 582 31.33 9.63 -15.44
C ARG A 582 32.68 9.49 -16.14
N THR A 583 33.36 8.35 -16.00
CA THR A 583 34.73 8.17 -16.50
C THR A 583 34.81 8.09 -18.02
N CYS A 584 33.85 7.44 -18.70
CA CYS A 584 33.94 7.23 -20.14
C CYS A 584 33.30 8.35 -21.00
N PHE A 585 32.48 9.24 -20.43
CA PHE A 585 31.77 10.27 -21.21
C PHE A 585 32.06 11.73 -20.80
N THR A 586 32.94 12.01 -19.83
CA THR A 586 33.32 13.39 -19.44
C THR A 586 34.68 13.88 -19.95
N THR A 587 35.26 13.24 -20.98
CA THR A 587 36.49 13.75 -21.62
C THR A 587 36.19 14.48 -22.93
N ILE A 588 35.90 15.77 -22.85
CA ILE A 588 36.38 16.72 -23.88
C ILE A 588 37.37 17.64 -23.16
N PRO A 589 38.68 17.48 -23.36
CA PRO A 589 39.62 18.53 -22.99
C PRO A 589 39.36 19.73 -23.89
N ASP A 590 39.12 20.88 -23.27
CA ASP A 590 39.09 22.18 -23.92
C ASP A 590 40.28 22.32 -24.88
N HIS A 591 40.01 22.85 -26.07
CA HIS A 591 41.04 23.30 -27.01
C HIS A 591 42.14 24.07 -26.28
N PRO A 592 43.44 23.79 -26.52
CA PRO A 592 44.50 24.63 -25.98
C PRO A 592 44.37 26.01 -26.61
N ALA A 593 44.12 27.01 -25.76
CA ALA A 593 44.37 28.40 -26.07
C ALA A 593 45.86 28.58 -26.37
N GLY A 594 46.20 29.06 -27.58
CA GLY A 594 47.55 29.50 -27.90
C GLY A 594 47.96 29.32 -29.37
N LEU A 595 47.70 30.35 -30.18
CA LEU A 595 48.47 30.81 -31.34
C LEU A 595 47.79 32.13 -31.76
N GLU A 596 48.18 33.22 -31.11
CA GLU A 596 49.12 34.22 -31.63
C GLU A 596 48.47 35.21 -32.61
N ARG A 597 48.64 36.48 -32.22
CA ARG A 597 48.50 37.73 -32.95
C ARG A 597 49.19 37.64 -34.32
N ASP A 598 48.54 38.10 -35.38
CA ASP A 598 48.94 39.26 -36.19
C ASP A 598 48.14 39.36 -37.51
N GLU A 599 47.87 40.62 -37.88
CA GLU A 599 47.21 41.20 -39.07
C GLU A 599 45.68 41.29 -39.14
#